data_AF-A0A0E1ENH0-F1
#
_entry.id   AF-A0A0E1ENH0-F1
#
_cell.length_a   1.000
_cell.length_b   1.000
_cell.length_c   1.000
_cell.angle_alpha   90.00
_cell.angle_beta   90.00
_cell.angle_gamma   90.00
#
_symmetry.space_group_name_H-M   'P 1'
#
loop_
_entity.id
_entity.type
_entity.pdbx_description
1 polymer ?
#
loop_
_entity_poly.entity_id
_entity_poly.type
_entity_poly.pdbx_seq_one_letter_code
_entity_poly.pdbx_strand_id
1 'polypeptide(L)'
;MKSVGQALENQGRVPRNTNDELIQMILADAQVAEFIKTHQLSQREINISMSKFNQFLIERQKFKNKDSQYIAKGYEPILVMNEGYADVSYLETRELIEAQKKQAISDRINLVNLPKSYRNIRMTDFDINNESRMKAMSQLLDFVETYPSYNHKGLYLYGDMGVGKSYLMAAMARELSERKGVSTTLLHFPSFAIDVKNAISSGTVKDEIDAVKSVPILILDDIGAEQATSWVRDEILQVILQHRMLEELPTFFTSNYSFNDLERKWANIKGSDETWQAKRVMERVRYLAIEFHLEGPNRR
;
A
#
# COMPACT_ATOMS: atom_id res chain seq x y z
N MET A 1 -8.23 -45.02 50.67
CA MET A 1 -7.51 -44.11 49.75
C MET A 1 -6.07 -44.58 49.69
N LYS A 2 -5.63 -45.14 48.57
CA LYS A 2 -4.24 -45.57 48.37
C LYS A 2 -3.38 -44.35 48.00
N SER A 3 -2.15 -44.29 48.49
CA SER A 3 -1.28 -43.11 48.33
C SER A 3 -0.85 -42.92 46.88
N VAL A 4 -0.63 -41.65 46.52
CA VAL A 4 -0.20 -41.18 45.19
C VAL A 4 1.09 -41.88 44.69
N GLY A 5 1.88 -42.48 45.58
CA GLY A 5 3.07 -43.26 45.22
C GLY A 5 2.78 -44.58 44.52
N GLN A 6 1.63 -45.23 44.77
CA GLN A 6 1.28 -46.51 44.13
C GLN A 6 0.55 -46.35 42.78
N ALA A 7 0.13 -45.13 42.42
CA ALA A 7 -0.48 -44.83 41.12
C ALA A 7 0.58 -44.57 40.03
N LEU A 8 1.83 -44.29 40.41
CA LEU A 8 2.93 -43.96 39.50
C LEU A 8 3.79 -45.17 39.11
N GLU A 9 3.63 -46.32 39.74
CA GLU A 9 4.34 -47.56 39.34
C GLU A 9 3.68 -48.30 38.17
N ASN A 10 2.47 -47.91 37.76
CA ASN A 10 1.65 -48.62 36.77
C ASN A 10 1.41 -47.87 35.44
N GLN A 11 2.12 -46.78 35.17
CA GLN A 11 2.17 -46.23 33.81
C GLN A 11 3.34 -46.86 33.05
N GLY A 12 2.98 -47.63 32.02
CA GLY A 12 3.85 -48.57 31.34
C GLY A 12 5.21 -48.01 30.94
N ARG A 13 6.24 -48.84 31.14
CA ARG A 13 7.52 -48.73 30.45
C ARG A 13 7.25 -48.59 28.96
N VAL A 14 7.40 -47.38 28.43
CA VAL A 14 7.62 -47.18 26.99
C VAL A 14 8.82 -48.07 26.63
N PRO A 15 8.70 -48.99 25.66
CA PRO A 15 9.78 -49.91 25.33
C PRO A 15 11.01 -49.11 24.90
N ARG A 16 12.15 -49.29 25.59
CA ARG A 16 13.42 -48.56 25.35
C ARG A 16 13.80 -48.48 23.87
N ASN A 17 13.50 -49.52 23.07
CA ASN A 17 13.74 -49.54 21.63
C ASN A 17 13.11 -48.36 20.87
N THR A 18 11.92 -47.91 21.25
CA THR A 18 11.23 -46.83 20.52
C THR A 18 11.90 -45.47 20.69
N ASN A 19 12.55 -45.19 21.82
CA ASN A 19 13.29 -43.94 22.03
C ASN A 19 14.62 -43.92 21.27
N ASP A 20 15.34 -45.05 21.23
CA ASP A 20 16.62 -45.13 20.52
C ASP A 20 16.41 -45.05 19.00
N GLU A 21 15.34 -45.64 18.48
CA GLU A 21 14.92 -45.52 17.08
C GLU A 21 14.56 -44.06 16.72
N LEU A 22 13.78 -43.38 17.55
CA LEU A 22 13.43 -41.96 17.37
C LEU A 22 14.68 -41.06 17.33
N ILE A 23 15.63 -41.27 18.25
CA ILE A 23 16.89 -40.52 18.28
C ILE A 23 17.69 -40.73 16.99
N GLN A 24 17.80 -41.98 16.53
CA GLN A 24 18.50 -42.26 15.27
C GLN A 24 17.80 -41.61 14.06
N MET A 25 16.48 -41.63 14.00
CA MET A 25 15.73 -40.96 12.94
C MET A 25 15.95 -39.44 12.94
N ILE A 26 15.99 -38.82 14.13
CA ILE A 26 16.23 -37.37 14.26
C ILE A 26 17.64 -37.00 13.78
N LEU A 27 18.66 -37.76 14.23
CA LEU A 27 20.06 -37.50 13.88
C LEU A 27 20.38 -37.86 12.42
N ALA A 28 19.62 -38.75 11.79
CA ALA A 28 19.74 -39.09 10.38
C ALA A 28 19.17 -38.01 9.45
N ASP A 29 18.40 -37.03 9.96
CA ASP A 29 17.90 -35.94 9.14
C ASP A 29 19.05 -35.05 8.64
N ALA A 30 19.05 -34.78 7.33
CA ALA A 30 20.14 -34.04 6.68
C ALA A 30 20.34 -32.62 7.25
N GLN A 31 19.26 -31.90 7.61
CA GLN A 31 19.39 -30.54 8.16
C GLN A 31 19.83 -30.54 9.62
N VAL A 32 19.41 -31.53 10.41
CA VAL A 32 19.90 -31.72 11.79
C VAL A 32 21.37 -32.11 11.79
N ALA A 33 21.77 -33.06 10.95
CA ALA A 33 23.16 -33.49 10.83
C ALA A 33 24.08 -32.35 10.36
N GLU A 34 23.64 -31.56 9.37
CA GLU A 34 24.40 -30.40 8.90
C GLU A 34 24.50 -29.31 9.97
N PHE A 35 23.43 -29.08 10.74
CA PHE A 35 23.45 -28.14 11.87
C PHE A 35 24.45 -28.56 12.95
N ILE A 36 24.45 -29.85 13.33
CA ILE A 36 25.41 -30.43 14.29
C ILE A 36 26.84 -30.25 13.80
N LYS A 37 27.10 -30.54 12.53
CA LYS A 37 28.43 -30.40 11.93
C LYS A 37 28.88 -28.95 11.87
N THR A 38 28.00 -28.04 11.44
CA THR A 38 28.29 -26.61 11.30
C THR A 38 28.63 -25.97 12.64
N HIS A 39 27.89 -26.29 13.69
CA HIS A 39 28.09 -25.75 15.03
C HIS A 39 29.01 -26.59 15.93
N GLN A 40 29.53 -27.72 15.43
CA GLN A 40 30.45 -28.61 16.15
C GLN A 40 29.92 -29.04 17.52
N LEU A 41 28.62 -29.36 17.59
CA LEU A 41 27.94 -29.67 18.84
C LEU A 41 28.55 -30.90 19.53
N SER A 42 28.84 -30.78 20.82
CA SER A 42 29.26 -31.90 21.66
C SER A 42 28.08 -32.86 21.93
N GLN A 43 28.39 -34.10 22.32
CA GLN A 43 27.35 -35.08 22.65
C GLN A 43 26.38 -34.58 23.74
N ARG A 44 26.87 -33.79 24.69
CA ARG A 44 26.04 -33.19 25.75
C ARG A 44 25.05 -32.19 25.18
N GLU A 45 25.51 -31.31 24.28
CA GLU A 45 24.66 -30.29 23.66
C GLU A 45 23.66 -30.92 22.70
N ILE A 46 24.05 -31.96 21.95
CA ILE A 46 23.13 -32.76 21.13
C ILE A 46 22.02 -33.36 22.00
N ASN A 47 22.37 -33.96 23.14
CA ASN A 47 21.39 -34.59 24.04
C ASN A 47 20.40 -33.56 24.62
N ILE A 48 20.87 -32.37 25.01
CA ILE A 48 20.01 -31.29 25.52
C ILE A 48 19.13 -30.72 24.40
N SER A 49 19.64 -30.68 23.17
CA SER A 49 18.95 -30.16 21.98
C SER A 49 17.95 -31.16 21.35
N MET A 50 17.93 -32.41 21.81
CA MET A 50 17.18 -33.49 21.15
C MET A 50 15.67 -33.20 21.03
N SER A 51 15.09 -32.61 22.07
CA SER A 51 13.68 -32.19 22.07
C SER A 51 13.41 -31.12 21.00
N LYS A 52 14.35 -30.21 20.78
CA LYS A 52 14.28 -29.12 19.80
C LYS A 52 14.51 -29.61 18.38
N PHE A 53 15.40 -30.58 18.17
CA PHE A 53 15.52 -31.26 16.88
C PHE A 53 14.22 -32.01 16.52
N ASN A 54 13.62 -32.73 17.47
CA ASN A 54 12.33 -33.38 17.23
C ASN A 54 11.23 -32.35 16.90
N GLN A 55 11.14 -31.27 17.68
CA GLN A 55 10.20 -30.18 17.44
C GLN A 55 10.37 -29.59 16.03
N PHE A 56 11.62 -29.34 15.61
CA PHE A 56 11.93 -28.83 14.28
C PHE A 56 11.44 -29.75 13.16
N LEU A 57 11.68 -31.06 13.26
CA LEU A 57 11.24 -32.01 12.24
C LEU A 57 9.72 -32.05 12.09
N ILE A 58 9.00 -32.05 13.21
CA ILE A 58 7.53 -32.01 13.25
C ILE A 58 7.01 -30.72 12.60
N GLU A 59 7.53 -29.56 13.02
CA GLU A 59 7.08 -28.26 12.48
C GLU A 59 7.44 -28.09 10.99
N ARG A 60 8.62 -28.56 10.57
CA ARG A 60 9.04 -28.54 9.17
C ARG A 60 8.16 -29.43 8.30
N GLN A 61 7.72 -30.59 8.81
CA GLN A 61 6.80 -31.47 8.10
C GLN A 61 5.41 -30.83 7.95
N LYS A 62 4.89 -30.21 9.01
CA LYS A 62 3.63 -29.44 8.95
C LYS A 62 3.71 -28.30 7.94
N PHE A 63 4.81 -27.55 7.93
CA PHE A 63 5.06 -26.47 6.97
C PHE A 63 5.08 -26.99 5.53
N LYS A 64 5.86 -28.05 5.24
CA LYS A 64 5.95 -28.65 3.90
C LYS A 64 4.62 -29.21 3.40
N ASN A 65 3.82 -29.80 4.30
CA ASN A 65 2.52 -30.38 3.96
C ASN A 65 1.39 -29.34 3.90
N LYS A 66 1.65 -28.06 4.17
CA LYS A 66 0.65 -27.00 4.30
C LYS A 66 -0.49 -27.38 5.26
N ASP A 67 -0.11 -27.99 6.38
CA ASP A 67 -1.05 -28.46 7.40
C ASP A 67 -1.82 -27.28 8.02
N SER A 68 -3.13 -27.46 8.25
CA SER A 68 -3.99 -26.46 8.88
C SER A 68 -3.64 -26.19 10.34
N GLN A 69 -2.98 -27.16 11.01
CA GLN A 69 -2.49 -27.04 12.39
C GLN A 69 -1.15 -26.28 12.48
N TYR A 70 -0.55 -25.89 11.36
CA TYR A 70 0.67 -25.11 11.36
C TYR A 70 0.40 -23.68 11.86
N ILE A 71 1.01 -23.32 12.99
CA ILE A 71 0.69 -22.08 13.71
C ILE A 71 1.38 -20.88 13.08
N ALA A 72 2.65 -21.02 12.66
CA ALA A 72 3.48 -19.93 12.16
C ALA A 72 3.30 -19.70 10.65
N LYS A 73 2.06 -19.42 10.22
CA LYS A 73 1.72 -19.25 8.79
C LYS A 73 2.62 -18.21 8.11
N GLY A 74 3.26 -18.61 7.02
CA GLY A 74 4.18 -17.75 6.24
C GLY A 74 5.62 -17.71 6.78
N TYR A 75 5.93 -18.45 7.84
CA TYR A 75 7.29 -18.62 8.34
C TYR A 75 7.75 -20.06 8.11
N GLU A 76 9.04 -20.23 7.85
CA GLU A 76 9.70 -21.53 7.79
C GLU A 76 10.43 -21.78 9.11
N PRO A 77 10.26 -22.95 9.75
CA PRO A 77 11.02 -23.27 10.95
C PRO A 77 12.48 -23.51 10.57
N ILE A 78 13.41 -22.98 11.38
CA ILE A 78 14.86 -23.16 11.24
C ILE A 78 15.46 -23.53 12.58
N LEU A 79 16.61 -24.21 12.55
CA LEU A 79 17.43 -24.43 13.74
C LEU A 79 18.37 -23.25 13.93
N VAL A 80 18.45 -22.76 15.16
CA VAL A 80 19.39 -21.71 15.58
C VAL A 80 20.12 -22.14 16.85
N MET A 81 21.34 -21.65 17.04
CA MET A 81 22.03 -21.82 18.31
C MET A 81 21.55 -20.76 19.30
N ASN A 82 21.16 -21.22 20.49
CA ASN A 82 20.76 -20.36 21.60
C ASN A 82 21.49 -20.82 22.86
N GLU A 83 22.39 -19.99 23.40
CA GLU A 83 23.13 -20.25 24.65
C GLU A 83 23.73 -21.68 24.80
N GLY A 84 24.26 -22.25 23.71
CA GLY A 84 24.92 -23.56 23.73
C GLY A 84 24.01 -24.77 23.48
N TYR A 85 22.76 -24.57 23.07
CA TYR A 85 21.90 -25.65 22.57
C TYR A 85 21.12 -25.20 21.32
N ALA A 86 20.57 -26.16 20.57
CA ALA A 86 19.75 -25.87 19.40
C ALA A 86 18.34 -25.46 19.84
N ASP A 87 17.78 -24.45 19.18
CA ASP A 87 16.40 -24.03 19.34
C ASP A 87 15.72 -23.90 17.97
N VAL A 88 14.38 -23.87 17.99
CA VAL A 88 13.58 -23.68 16.79
C VAL A 88 13.19 -22.21 16.69
N SER A 89 13.66 -21.55 15.64
CA SER A 89 13.24 -20.20 15.28
C SER A 89 12.44 -20.22 13.98
N TYR A 90 11.88 -19.08 13.61
CA TYR A 90 11.00 -18.93 12.45
C TYR A 90 11.50 -17.81 11.56
N LEU A 91 11.79 -18.14 10.31
CA LEU A 91 12.26 -17.19 9.31
C LEU A 91 11.13 -16.88 8.34
N GLU A 92 10.95 -15.59 7.99
CA GLU A 92 9.92 -15.18 7.04
C GLU A 92 10.16 -15.84 5.67
N THR A 93 9.13 -16.50 5.14
CA THR A 93 9.21 -17.06 3.79
C THR A 93 9.29 -15.96 2.75
N ARG A 94 9.90 -16.27 1.60
CA ARG A 94 9.89 -15.36 0.44
C ARG A 94 8.47 -14.95 0.05
N GLU A 95 7.51 -15.88 0.12
CA GLU A 95 6.10 -15.62 -0.16
C GLU A 95 5.49 -14.60 0.81
N LEU A 96 5.78 -14.71 2.11
CA LEU A 96 5.31 -13.76 3.13
C LEU A 96 5.93 -12.38 2.92
N ILE A 97 7.25 -12.31 2.68
CA ILE A 97 7.97 -11.06 2.42
C ILE A 97 7.39 -10.37 1.17
N GLU A 98 7.15 -11.11 0.09
CA GLU A 98 6.55 -10.57 -1.13
C GLU A 98 5.11 -10.10 -0.92
N ALA A 99 4.31 -10.86 -0.15
CA ALA A 99 2.94 -10.49 0.18
C ALA A 99 2.89 -9.22 1.04
N GLN A 100 3.73 -9.12 2.07
CA GLN A 100 3.88 -7.93 2.91
C GLN A 100 4.33 -6.72 2.09
N LYS A 101 5.30 -6.89 1.18
CA LYS A 101 5.72 -5.81 0.27
C LYS A 101 4.57 -5.33 -0.61
N LYS A 102 3.84 -6.26 -1.25
CA LYS A 102 2.67 -5.93 -2.07
C LYS A 102 1.58 -5.22 -1.27
N GLN A 103 1.35 -5.65 -0.03
CA GLN A 103 0.38 -5.03 0.86
C GLN A 103 0.81 -3.62 1.27
N ALA A 104 2.07 -3.44 1.67
CA ALA A 104 2.63 -2.13 2.02
C ALA A 104 2.55 -1.14 0.84
N ILE A 105 2.77 -1.62 -0.39
CA ILE A 105 2.58 -0.80 -1.60
C ILE A 105 1.13 -0.30 -1.71
N SER A 106 0.17 -1.21 -1.52
CA SER A 106 -1.26 -0.92 -1.58
C SER A 106 -1.72 0.04 -0.47
N ASP A 107 -1.18 -0.13 0.74
CA ASP A 107 -1.57 0.64 1.93
C ASP A 107 -1.09 2.10 1.86
N ARG A 108 -0.01 2.38 1.14
CA ARG A 108 0.45 3.75 0.85
C ARG A 108 -0.45 4.50 -0.12
N ILE A 109 -1.36 3.81 -0.81
CA ILE A 109 -2.32 4.41 -1.74
C ILE A 109 -3.65 4.62 -1.02
N ASN A 110 -3.83 5.83 -0.52
CA ASN A 110 -5.05 6.24 0.14
C ASN A 110 -6.11 6.58 -0.90
N LEU A 111 -7.29 5.99 -0.78
CA LEU A 111 -8.41 6.23 -1.68
C LEU A 111 -9.55 6.89 -0.90
N VAL A 112 -9.98 8.06 -1.35
CA VAL A 112 -11.13 8.79 -0.80
C VAL A 112 -12.22 8.79 -1.87
N ASN A 113 -13.34 8.14 -1.57
CA ASN A 113 -14.49 8.01 -2.47
C ASN A 113 -14.18 7.38 -3.84
N LEU A 114 -13.18 6.48 -3.89
CA LEU A 114 -12.79 5.73 -5.09
C LEU A 114 -12.81 4.21 -4.85
N PRO A 115 -13.11 3.40 -5.88
CA PRO A 115 -13.11 1.94 -5.77
C PRO A 115 -11.72 1.37 -5.41
N LYS A 116 -11.69 0.31 -4.58
CA LYS A 116 -10.45 -0.37 -4.17
C LYS A 116 -9.58 -0.87 -5.33
N SER A 117 -10.17 -1.09 -6.51
CA SER A 117 -9.44 -1.50 -7.71
C SER A 117 -8.34 -0.50 -8.12
N TYR A 118 -8.48 0.78 -7.75
CA TYR A 118 -7.49 1.82 -8.08
C TYR A 118 -6.10 1.56 -7.47
N ARG A 119 -6.02 0.84 -6.34
CA ARG A 119 -4.73 0.47 -5.73
C ARG A 119 -3.93 -0.52 -6.59
N ASN A 120 -4.61 -1.22 -7.49
CA ASN A 120 -4.01 -2.31 -8.24
C ASN A 120 -3.61 -1.93 -9.67
N ILE A 121 -3.93 -0.72 -10.13
CA ILE A 121 -3.63 -0.28 -11.50
C ILE A 121 -2.13 -0.07 -11.66
N ARG A 122 -1.53 -0.65 -12.71
CA ARG A 122 -0.11 -0.53 -13.04
C ARG A 122 0.09 0.31 -14.29
N MET A 123 1.29 0.87 -14.45
CA MET A 123 1.66 1.57 -15.69
C MET A 123 1.59 0.65 -16.92
N THR A 124 1.86 -0.66 -16.73
CA THR A 124 1.76 -1.68 -17.80
C THR A 124 0.34 -1.94 -18.28
N ASP A 125 -0.68 -1.59 -17.48
CA ASP A 125 -2.08 -1.81 -17.83
C ASP A 125 -2.60 -0.70 -18.77
N PHE A 126 -1.79 0.32 -19.03
CA PHE A 126 -2.16 1.49 -19.83
C PHE A 126 -1.58 1.38 -21.24
N ASP A 127 -2.44 1.21 -22.25
CA ASP A 127 -1.96 1.15 -23.63
C ASP A 127 -1.42 2.50 -24.09
N ILE A 128 -0.23 2.46 -24.69
CA ILE A 128 0.40 3.60 -25.35
C ILE A 128 0.06 3.52 -26.85
N ASN A 129 -1.17 3.90 -27.19
CA ASN A 129 -1.70 3.78 -28.55
C ASN A 129 -1.73 5.11 -29.33
N ASN A 130 -1.36 6.22 -28.71
CA ASN A 130 -1.25 7.52 -29.36
C ASN A 130 -0.16 8.40 -28.70
N GLU A 131 0.21 9.47 -29.39
CA GLU A 131 1.28 10.38 -28.96
C GLU A 131 0.94 11.11 -27.65
N SER A 132 -0.31 11.53 -27.48
CA SER A 132 -0.79 12.19 -26.26
C SER A 132 -0.57 11.31 -25.02
N ARG A 133 -0.98 10.04 -25.07
CA ARG A 133 -0.82 9.06 -24.00
C ARG A 133 0.64 8.74 -23.72
N MET A 134 1.46 8.65 -24.77
CA MET A 134 2.91 8.45 -24.62
C MET A 134 3.56 9.62 -23.87
N LYS A 135 3.24 10.85 -24.26
CA LYS A 135 3.76 12.07 -23.62
C LYS A 135 3.27 12.20 -22.17
N ALA A 136 1.99 11.94 -21.89
CA ALA A 136 1.46 11.93 -20.53
C ALA A 136 2.19 10.90 -19.65
N MET A 137 2.37 9.67 -20.16
CA MET A 137 3.10 8.61 -19.46
C MET A 137 4.55 9.02 -19.19
N SER A 138 5.25 9.59 -20.18
CA SER A 138 6.62 10.08 -20.02
C SER A 138 6.71 11.10 -18.89
N GLN A 139 5.87 12.14 -18.90
CA GLN A 139 5.90 13.18 -17.86
C GLN A 139 5.63 12.63 -16.46
N LEU A 140 4.73 11.66 -16.33
CA LEU A 140 4.45 11.02 -15.04
C LEU A 140 5.63 10.16 -14.60
N LEU A 141 6.24 9.37 -15.48
CA LEU A 141 7.43 8.58 -15.17
C LEU A 141 8.62 9.47 -14.79
N ASP A 142 8.84 10.56 -15.51
CA ASP A 142 9.86 11.56 -15.20
C ASP A 142 9.65 12.15 -13.80
N PHE A 143 8.40 12.45 -13.44
CA PHE A 143 8.04 12.88 -12.08
C PHE A 143 8.37 11.79 -11.03
N VAL A 144 7.99 10.54 -11.28
CA VAL A 144 8.30 9.43 -10.36
C VAL A 144 9.80 9.28 -10.18
N GLU A 145 10.59 9.34 -11.26
CA GLU A 145 12.04 9.14 -11.21
C GLU A 145 12.74 10.23 -10.39
N THR A 146 12.31 11.48 -10.57
CA THR A 146 12.95 12.65 -9.97
C THR A 146 12.41 13.03 -8.59
N TYR A 147 11.36 12.36 -8.09
CA TYR A 147 10.82 12.59 -6.74
C TYR A 147 11.73 12.02 -5.63
N PRO A 148 11.91 12.72 -4.48
CA PRO A 148 11.49 14.10 -4.20
C PRO A 148 12.50 15.11 -4.78
N SER A 149 12.01 16.19 -5.37
CA SER A 149 12.84 17.30 -5.83
C SER A 149 12.10 18.60 -5.63
N TYR A 150 12.86 19.67 -5.37
CA TYR A 150 12.33 21.01 -5.27
C TYR A 150 11.74 21.44 -6.63
N ASN A 151 10.53 21.99 -6.60
CA ASN A 151 9.85 22.64 -7.73
C ASN A 151 9.25 21.72 -8.83
N HIS A 152 8.78 20.51 -8.50
CA HIS A 152 7.95 19.74 -9.43
C HIS A 152 6.48 20.15 -9.37
N LYS A 153 6.02 20.76 -10.46
CA LYS A 153 4.59 20.85 -10.76
C LYS A 153 4.03 19.46 -11.02
N GLY A 154 2.83 19.19 -10.53
CA GLY A 154 2.09 18.00 -10.93
C GLY A 154 1.51 18.15 -12.35
N LEU A 155 0.61 17.25 -12.69
CA LEU A 155 -0.02 17.22 -14.00
C LEU A 155 -1.53 17.40 -13.87
N TYR A 156 -2.10 18.25 -14.73
CA TYR A 156 -3.53 18.42 -14.91
C TYR A 156 -3.92 17.72 -16.20
N LEU A 157 -4.49 16.52 -16.08
CA LEU A 157 -4.96 15.75 -17.22
C LEU A 157 -6.40 16.13 -17.53
N TYR A 158 -6.65 16.64 -18.73
CA TYR A 158 -8.01 16.84 -19.22
C TYR A 158 -8.28 16.10 -20.53
N GLY A 159 -9.55 15.90 -20.86
CA GLY A 159 -9.97 15.22 -22.07
C GLY A 159 -11.33 14.54 -21.86
N ASP A 160 -11.77 13.77 -22.85
CA ASP A 160 -13.11 13.17 -22.83
C ASP A 160 -13.30 12.18 -21.67
N MET A 161 -14.57 11.93 -21.32
CA MET A 161 -14.92 10.92 -20.32
C MET A 161 -14.49 9.53 -20.80
N GLY A 162 -13.88 8.75 -19.90
CA GLY A 162 -13.55 7.35 -20.17
C GLY A 162 -12.25 7.11 -20.95
N VAL A 163 -11.46 8.15 -21.23
CA VAL A 163 -10.11 8.00 -21.86
C VAL A 163 -9.03 7.48 -20.90
N GLY A 164 -9.35 7.35 -19.60
CA GLY A 164 -8.46 6.73 -18.60
C GLY A 164 -7.58 7.68 -17.78
N LYS A 165 -7.94 8.97 -17.67
CA LYS A 165 -7.21 9.98 -16.86
C LYS A 165 -6.97 9.52 -15.42
N SER A 166 -8.04 9.11 -14.73
CA SER A 166 -8.01 8.64 -13.34
C SER A 166 -7.19 7.35 -13.19
N TYR A 167 -7.26 6.46 -14.19
CA TYR A 167 -6.48 5.22 -14.22
C TYR A 167 -4.97 5.51 -14.35
N LEU A 168 -4.61 6.48 -15.20
CA LEU A 168 -3.21 6.88 -15.36
C LEU A 168 -2.63 7.49 -14.08
N MET A 169 -3.42 8.30 -13.36
CA MET A 169 -3.03 8.85 -12.07
C MET A 169 -2.88 7.77 -10.98
N ALA A 170 -3.74 6.76 -10.99
CA ALA A 170 -3.64 5.60 -10.10
C ALA A 170 -2.40 4.75 -10.38
N ALA A 171 -2.08 4.56 -11.66
CA ALA A 171 -0.85 3.88 -12.07
C ALA A 171 0.41 4.62 -11.59
N MET A 172 0.44 5.96 -11.69
CA MET A 172 1.51 6.79 -11.14
C MET A 172 1.61 6.64 -9.62
N ALA A 173 0.49 6.71 -8.89
CA ALA A 173 0.49 6.55 -7.44
C ALA A 173 1.07 5.19 -7.00
N ARG A 174 0.75 4.13 -7.75
CA ARG A 174 1.34 2.82 -7.54
C ARG A 174 2.85 2.83 -7.78
N GLU A 175 3.31 3.40 -8.89
CA GLU A 175 4.73 3.47 -9.21
C GLU A 175 5.53 4.24 -8.14
N LEU A 176 4.98 5.34 -7.61
CA LEU A 176 5.54 6.10 -6.49
C LEU A 176 5.65 5.26 -5.21
N SER A 177 4.60 4.49 -4.92
CA SER A 177 4.59 3.59 -3.77
C SER A 177 5.61 2.45 -3.91
N GLU A 178 5.75 1.89 -5.11
CA GLU A 178 6.67 0.79 -5.42
C GLU A 178 8.14 1.21 -5.45
N ARG A 179 8.46 2.33 -6.13
CA ARG A 179 9.85 2.77 -6.32
C ARG A 179 10.37 3.68 -5.22
N LYS A 180 9.52 4.55 -4.67
CA LYS A 180 9.91 5.59 -3.72
C LYS A 180 9.40 5.34 -2.31
N GLY A 181 8.44 4.43 -2.13
CA GLY A 181 7.84 4.16 -0.82
C GLY A 181 7.00 5.32 -0.30
N VAL A 182 6.48 6.17 -1.19
CA VAL A 182 5.77 7.42 -0.86
C VAL A 182 4.27 7.19 -0.85
N SER A 183 3.59 7.76 0.16
CA SER A 183 2.14 7.72 0.24
C SER A 183 1.49 8.74 -0.68
N THR A 184 0.46 8.30 -1.39
CA THR A 184 -0.33 9.14 -2.31
C THR A 184 -1.80 9.02 -1.99
N THR A 185 -2.52 10.14 -1.97
CA THR A 185 -3.97 10.17 -1.78
C THR A 185 -4.65 10.48 -3.10
N LEU A 186 -5.52 9.57 -3.55
CA LEU A 186 -6.44 9.79 -4.67
C LEU A 186 -7.82 10.07 -4.11
N LEU A 187 -8.41 11.17 -4.56
CA LEU A 187 -9.66 11.67 -4.02
C LEU A 187 -10.61 12.02 -5.15
N HIS A 188 -11.79 11.41 -5.16
CA HIS A 188 -12.86 11.79 -6.07
C HIS A 188 -13.51 13.10 -5.61
N PHE A 189 -13.16 14.21 -6.27
CA PHE A 189 -13.46 15.56 -5.79
C PHE A 189 -14.96 15.86 -5.65
N PRO A 190 -15.83 15.45 -6.60
CA PRO A 190 -17.26 15.68 -6.47
C PRO A 190 -17.90 15.03 -5.24
N SER A 191 -17.51 13.79 -4.92
CA SER A 191 -18.03 13.10 -3.73
C SER A 191 -17.48 13.72 -2.45
N PHE A 192 -16.19 14.01 -2.41
CA PHE A 192 -15.57 14.66 -1.25
C PHE A 192 -16.21 16.01 -0.94
N ALA A 193 -16.52 16.83 -1.95
CA ALA A 193 -17.19 18.11 -1.73
C ALA A 193 -18.59 17.96 -1.08
N ILE A 194 -19.31 16.88 -1.38
CA ILE A 194 -20.59 16.56 -0.76
C ILE A 194 -20.40 16.12 0.69
N ASP A 195 -19.41 15.27 0.96
CA ASP A 195 -19.11 14.79 2.32
C ASP A 195 -18.73 15.94 3.25
N VAL A 196 -17.81 16.81 2.80
CA VAL A 196 -17.40 17.99 3.56
C VAL A 196 -18.59 18.93 3.80
N LYS A 197 -19.50 19.07 2.83
CA LYS A 197 -20.74 19.85 3.02
C LYS A 197 -21.64 19.24 4.09
N ASN A 198 -21.75 17.92 4.14
CA ASN A 198 -22.55 17.23 5.16
C ASN A 198 -21.90 17.35 6.55
N ALA A 199 -20.57 17.35 6.60
CA ALA A 199 -19.77 17.52 7.82
C ALA A 199 -19.88 18.90 8.47
N ILE A 200 -20.50 19.89 7.80
CA ILE A 200 -20.81 21.20 8.40
C ILE A 200 -21.70 21.02 9.63
N SER A 201 -22.68 20.12 9.56
CA SER A 201 -23.62 19.90 10.66
C SER A 201 -22.99 19.19 11.87
N SER A 202 -21.93 18.40 11.65
CA SER A 202 -21.16 17.71 12.70
C SER A 202 -19.97 18.52 13.22
N GLY A 203 -19.62 19.65 12.59
CA GLY A 203 -18.48 20.48 12.98
C GLY A 203 -17.10 19.89 12.66
N THR A 204 -17.04 18.83 11.84
CA THR A 204 -15.82 18.07 11.50
C THR A 204 -15.19 18.46 10.17
N VAL A 205 -15.73 19.48 9.49
CA VAL A 205 -15.24 20.00 8.19
C VAL A 205 -13.72 20.19 8.16
N LYS A 206 -13.18 20.79 9.23
CA LYS A 206 -11.75 21.09 9.30
C LYS A 206 -10.90 19.83 9.29
N ASP A 207 -11.32 18.78 9.99
CA ASP A 207 -10.56 17.54 10.10
C ASP A 207 -10.50 16.81 8.75
N GLU A 208 -11.60 16.82 7.99
CA GLU A 208 -11.64 16.23 6.64
C GLU A 208 -10.71 16.96 5.65
N ILE A 209 -10.69 18.30 5.71
CA ILE A 209 -9.79 19.13 4.88
C ILE A 209 -8.33 18.94 5.32
N ASP A 210 -8.07 18.92 6.63
CA ASP A 210 -6.72 18.80 7.20
C ASP A 210 -6.09 17.43 6.87
N ALA A 211 -6.90 16.36 6.85
CA ALA A 211 -6.50 15.02 6.47
C ALA A 211 -6.04 14.89 5.01
N VAL A 212 -6.50 15.79 4.13
CA VAL A 212 -6.19 15.76 2.70
C VAL A 212 -5.14 16.80 2.30
N LYS A 213 -5.19 18.01 2.87
CA LYS A 213 -4.33 19.11 2.42
C LYS A 213 -2.84 18.86 2.63
N SER A 214 -2.48 18.13 3.69
CA SER A 214 -1.09 17.92 4.14
C SER A 214 -0.44 16.64 3.62
N VAL A 215 -1.16 15.83 2.83
CA VAL A 215 -0.63 14.56 2.33
C VAL A 215 0.54 14.79 1.36
N PRO A 216 1.54 13.87 1.30
CA PRO A 216 2.74 14.08 0.48
C PRO A 216 2.41 14.33 -1.00
N ILE A 217 1.54 13.50 -1.58
CA ILE A 217 1.09 13.64 -2.96
C ILE A 217 -0.43 13.52 -2.98
N LEU A 218 -1.10 14.50 -3.60
CA LEU A 218 -2.55 14.55 -3.72
C LEU A 218 -2.96 14.52 -5.19
N ILE A 219 -3.90 13.64 -5.52
CA ILE A 219 -4.57 13.58 -6.82
C ILE A 219 -6.04 13.94 -6.60
N LEU A 220 -6.47 15.05 -7.19
CA LEU A 220 -7.86 15.48 -7.23
C LEU A 220 -8.52 15.00 -8.52
N ASP A 221 -9.33 13.96 -8.41
CA ASP A 221 -9.97 13.29 -9.54
C ASP A 221 -11.32 13.92 -9.89
N ASP A 222 -11.55 14.11 -11.20
CA ASP A 222 -12.76 14.62 -11.85
C ASP A 222 -13.20 16.02 -11.37
N ILE A 223 -12.23 16.94 -11.25
CA ILE A 223 -12.50 18.33 -10.88
C ILE A 223 -13.34 19.02 -11.96
N GLY A 224 -14.37 19.76 -11.54
CA GLY A 224 -15.34 20.41 -12.40
C GLY A 224 -16.57 19.56 -12.72
N ALA A 225 -16.64 18.30 -12.29
CA ALA A 225 -17.85 17.47 -12.40
C ALA A 225 -18.84 17.70 -11.24
N GLU A 226 -18.40 18.35 -10.16
CA GLU A 226 -19.25 18.74 -9.03
C GLU A 226 -20.29 19.80 -9.41
N GLN A 227 -21.28 19.98 -8.52
CA GLN A 227 -22.14 21.16 -8.61
C GLN A 227 -21.31 22.41 -8.30
N ALA A 228 -21.09 23.24 -9.33
CA ALA A 228 -20.37 24.49 -9.20
C ALA A 228 -21.11 25.41 -8.20
N THR A 229 -20.51 25.55 -7.02
CA THR A 229 -20.97 26.47 -5.96
C THR A 229 -19.77 27.24 -5.44
N SER A 230 -19.98 28.52 -5.12
CA SER A 230 -18.92 29.39 -4.61
C SER A 230 -18.30 28.82 -3.33
N TRP A 231 -19.10 28.17 -2.50
CA TRP A 231 -18.66 27.51 -1.27
C TRP A 231 -17.64 26.39 -1.52
N VAL A 232 -17.91 25.43 -2.41
CA VAL A 232 -16.96 24.33 -2.71
C VAL A 232 -15.66 24.88 -3.29
N ARG A 233 -15.76 25.88 -4.16
CA ARG A 233 -14.59 26.52 -4.79
C ARG A 233 -13.74 27.29 -3.77
N ASP A 234 -14.36 28.16 -2.99
CA ASP A 234 -13.65 29.17 -2.18
C ASP A 234 -13.31 28.69 -0.77
N GLU A 235 -14.13 27.83 -0.16
CA GLU A 235 -13.93 27.37 1.22
C GLU A 235 -13.26 26.00 1.31
N ILE A 236 -13.45 25.12 0.33
CA ILE A 236 -12.79 23.80 0.31
C ILE A 236 -11.56 23.84 -0.59
N LEU A 237 -11.77 23.98 -1.90
CA LEU A 237 -10.70 23.80 -2.88
C LEU A 237 -9.61 24.86 -2.70
N GLN A 238 -9.96 26.14 -2.58
CA GLN A 238 -8.98 27.21 -2.42
C GLN A 238 -8.11 27.00 -1.16
N VAL A 239 -8.69 26.52 -0.05
CA VAL A 239 -7.95 26.27 1.20
C VAL A 239 -6.94 25.14 1.04
N ILE A 240 -7.35 24.04 0.39
CA ILE A 240 -6.47 22.90 0.08
C ILE A 240 -5.32 23.38 -0.81
N LEU A 241 -5.62 24.04 -1.94
CA LEU A 241 -4.61 24.47 -2.89
C LEU A 241 -3.65 25.49 -2.28
N GLN A 242 -4.15 26.44 -1.48
CA GLN A 242 -3.32 27.45 -0.82
C GLN A 242 -2.28 26.82 0.10
N HIS A 243 -2.68 25.85 0.93
CA HIS A 243 -1.76 25.16 1.83
C HIS A 243 -0.70 24.39 1.03
N ARG A 244 -1.11 23.67 -0.01
CA ARG A 244 -0.19 22.87 -0.85
C ARG A 244 0.80 23.73 -1.62
N MET A 245 0.43 24.95 -2.01
CA MET A 245 1.37 25.89 -2.60
C MET A 245 2.42 26.39 -1.61
N LEU A 246 2.01 26.70 -0.38
CA LEU A 246 2.92 27.20 0.66
C LEU A 246 3.90 26.13 1.13
N GLU A 247 3.43 24.89 1.24
CA GLU A 247 4.23 23.73 1.64
C GLU A 247 4.90 23.01 0.46
N GLU A 248 4.78 23.55 -0.76
CA GLU A 248 5.34 22.99 -2.00
C GLU A 248 4.98 21.50 -2.24
N LEU A 249 3.76 21.10 -1.89
CA LEU A 249 3.30 19.71 -1.99
C LEU A 249 2.76 19.40 -3.40
N PRO A 250 3.30 18.39 -4.11
CA PRO A 250 2.86 18.04 -5.46
C PRO A 250 1.38 17.71 -5.55
N THR A 251 0.69 18.31 -6.51
CA THR A 251 -0.76 18.17 -6.67
C THR A 251 -1.09 17.88 -8.12
N PHE A 252 -1.85 16.81 -8.33
CA PHE A 252 -2.28 16.33 -9.63
C PHE A 252 -3.79 16.44 -9.75
N PHE A 253 -4.27 16.54 -10.99
CA PHE A 253 -5.68 16.75 -11.26
C PHE A 253 -6.11 15.94 -12.47
N THR A 254 -7.37 15.53 -12.47
CA THR A 254 -8.05 15.07 -13.69
C THR A 254 -9.33 15.87 -13.89
N SER A 255 -9.68 16.18 -15.13
CA SER A 255 -10.91 16.90 -15.47
C SER A 255 -11.45 16.49 -16.83
N ASN A 256 -12.72 16.81 -17.09
CA ASN A 256 -13.29 16.79 -18.45
C ASN A 256 -13.14 18.14 -19.16
N TYR A 257 -12.59 19.16 -18.48
CA TYR A 257 -12.48 20.53 -18.98
C TYR A 257 -11.01 20.93 -19.06
N SER A 258 -10.65 21.76 -20.05
CA SER A 258 -9.38 22.48 -20.02
C SER A 258 -9.37 23.49 -18.87
N PHE A 259 -8.21 24.07 -18.56
CA PHE A 259 -8.09 25.19 -17.63
C PHE A 259 -9.04 26.34 -17.98
N ASN A 260 -9.12 26.69 -19.26
CA ASN A 260 -9.95 27.79 -19.73
C ASN A 260 -11.44 27.47 -19.60
N ASP A 261 -11.84 26.24 -19.93
CA ASP A 261 -13.23 25.81 -19.85
C ASP A 261 -13.70 25.68 -18.39
N LEU A 262 -12.83 25.17 -17.52
CA LEU A 262 -13.11 25.08 -16.09
C LEU A 262 -13.23 26.46 -15.44
N GLU A 263 -12.34 27.40 -15.79
CA GLU A 263 -12.42 28.79 -15.32
C GLU A 263 -13.74 29.44 -15.73
N ARG A 264 -14.14 29.30 -17.00
CA ARG A 264 -15.41 29.84 -17.51
C ARG A 264 -16.61 29.22 -16.80
N LYS A 265 -16.57 27.91 -16.54
CA LYS A 265 -17.62 27.21 -15.81
C LYS A 265 -17.79 27.75 -14.39
N TRP A 266 -16.69 27.96 -13.67
CA TRP A 266 -16.72 28.48 -12.31
C TRP A 266 -16.96 29.99 -12.22
N ALA A 267 -16.75 30.75 -13.30
CA ALA A 267 -17.06 32.18 -13.35
C ALA A 267 -18.57 32.43 -13.45
N ASN A 268 -19.33 31.49 -14.02
CA ASN A 268 -20.77 31.62 -14.24
C ASN A 268 -21.57 30.68 -13.34
N ILE A 269 -21.60 30.98 -12.05
CA ILE A 269 -22.40 30.24 -11.06
C ILE A 269 -23.72 30.98 -10.87
N LYS A 270 -24.84 30.37 -11.27
CA LYS A 270 -26.22 30.86 -11.03
C LYS A 270 -26.48 32.32 -11.44
N GLY A 271 -25.79 32.82 -12.48
CA GLY A 271 -26.03 34.17 -13.02
C GLY A 271 -25.36 35.32 -12.26
N SER A 272 -24.58 35.04 -11.21
CA SER A 272 -23.65 36.02 -10.63
C SER A 272 -22.29 35.94 -11.33
N ASP A 273 -21.72 37.09 -11.70
CA ASP A 273 -20.36 37.16 -12.23
C ASP A 273 -19.35 36.95 -11.10
N GLU A 274 -18.75 35.77 -11.07
CA GLU A 274 -17.69 35.39 -10.12
C GLU A 274 -16.34 35.20 -10.82
N THR A 275 -16.10 35.94 -11.90
CA THR A 275 -14.88 35.85 -12.72
C THR A 275 -13.60 35.97 -11.90
N TRP A 276 -13.54 36.89 -10.93
CA TRP A 276 -12.34 37.10 -10.11
C TRP A 276 -12.05 35.93 -9.18
N GLN A 277 -13.08 35.33 -8.60
CA GLN A 277 -12.97 34.20 -7.69
C GLN A 277 -12.54 32.95 -8.48
N ALA A 278 -13.16 32.71 -9.64
CA ALA A 278 -12.77 31.62 -10.55
C ALA A 278 -11.31 31.74 -10.99
N LYS A 279 -10.89 32.94 -11.45
CA LYS A 279 -9.49 33.23 -11.78
C LYS A 279 -8.56 32.91 -10.63
N ARG A 280 -8.89 33.38 -9.42
CA ARG A 280 -8.03 33.20 -8.24
C ARG A 280 -7.79 31.73 -7.90
N VAL A 281 -8.79 30.87 -8.04
CA VAL A 281 -8.61 29.43 -7.81
C VAL A 281 -7.84 28.78 -8.95
N MET A 282 -8.14 29.14 -10.20
CA MET A 282 -7.46 28.59 -11.36
C MET A 282 -5.98 28.98 -11.43
N GLU A 283 -5.59 30.18 -10.99
CA GLU A 283 -4.17 30.55 -10.87
C GLU A 283 -3.40 29.61 -9.92
N ARG A 284 -4.06 29.11 -8.86
CA ARG A 284 -3.44 28.11 -7.97
C ARG A 284 -3.31 26.75 -8.64
N VAL A 285 -4.30 26.34 -9.41
CA VAL A 285 -4.23 25.10 -10.20
C VAL A 285 -3.07 25.19 -11.21
N ARG A 286 -2.95 26.30 -11.94
CA ARG A 286 -1.84 26.57 -12.89
C ARG A 286 -0.48 26.66 -12.22
N TYR A 287 -0.43 27.15 -10.98
CA TYR A 287 0.79 27.13 -10.19
C TYR A 287 1.20 25.71 -9.84
N LEU A 288 0.26 24.87 -9.41
CA LEU A 288 0.55 23.52 -8.92
C LEU A 288 0.75 22.48 -10.03
N ALA A 289 0.14 22.68 -11.21
CA ALA A 289 0.13 21.66 -12.26
C ALA A 289 0.29 22.23 -13.68
N ILE A 290 0.85 21.41 -14.55
CA ILE A 290 0.96 21.68 -16.00
C ILE A 290 -0.25 21.05 -16.70
N GLU A 291 -0.89 21.80 -17.60
CA GLU A 291 -2.02 21.31 -18.38
C GLU A 291 -1.58 20.32 -19.47
N PHE A 292 -2.29 19.20 -19.57
CA PHE A 292 -2.03 18.20 -20.59
C PHE A 292 -3.33 17.58 -21.11
N HIS A 293 -3.53 17.62 -22.43
CA HIS A 293 -4.68 17.01 -23.09
C HIS A 293 -4.45 15.51 -23.32
N LEU A 294 -5.23 14.67 -22.66
CA LEU A 294 -5.22 13.23 -22.83
C LEU A 294 -6.28 12.79 -23.84
N GLU A 295 -5.83 12.37 -25.01
CA GLU A 295 -6.68 11.89 -26.09
C GLU A 295 -6.78 10.36 -26.08
N GLY A 296 -7.92 9.83 -26.53
CA GLY A 296 -8.10 8.40 -26.70
C GLY A 296 -9.57 8.01 -26.88
N PRO A 297 -9.84 6.75 -27.27
CA PRO A 297 -11.20 6.24 -27.28
C PRO A 297 -11.75 6.14 -25.86
N ASN A 298 -13.07 6.26 -25.71
CA ASN A 298 -13.76 5.89 -24.48
C ASN A 298 -13.63 4.37 -24.26
N ARG A 299 -13.23 3.96 -23.05
CA ARG A 299 -12.97 2.56 -22.67
C ARG A 299 -13.92 2.04 -21.58
N ARG A 300 -15.03 2.74 -21.35
CA ARG A 300 -16.12 2.29 -20.50
C ARG A 300 -17.21 1.61 -21.29
#